data_AF-J3GJU0-F1
#
_entry.id   AF-J3GJU0-F1
#
_cell.length_a   1.000
_cell.length_b   1.000
_cell.length_c   1.000
_cell.angle_alpha   90.00
_cell.angle_beta   90.00
_cell.angle_gamma   90.00
#
_symmetry.space_group_name_H-M   'P 1'
#
loop_
_entity.id
_entity.type
_entity.pdbx_description
1 polymer ?
#
loop_
_entity_poly.entity_id
_entity_poly.type
_entity_poly.pdbx_seq_one_letter_code
_entity_poly.pdbx_strand_id
1 'polypeptide(L)'
;MAASLTIPRILRWLCSALLLAGVMLGSLSADWDFSLISQRAQALYGPLGEGQQRINDWQFLLASQKQIGELEQLNVVNRFFNKQLRYVEDIDLWHEVDYWETPIEALWKGAGDCEDYAIAKYFSLRHLGVASEKLRITYVKALTQNRAHMVLTYYSSPEAEPLVLDSLIDAIKPATQRKDLLPVYSFNAEGLWLPGTKGNKKVGDTKRLSRWQDVLKKMQAEGFPVETTN
;
A
#
# COMPACT_ATOMS: atom_id res chain seq x y z
N MET A 1 53.70 -28.48 15.36
CA MET A 1 54.03 -27.68 14.16
C MET A 1 52.73 -27.10 13.64
N ALA A 2 52.50 -25.79 13.78
CA ALA A 2 51.32 -25.12 13.25
C ALA A 2 51.70 -24.46 11.92
N ALA A 3 51.13 -24.93 10.81
CA ALA A 3 51.38 -24.36 9.49
C ALA A 3 50.48 -23.12 9.31
N SER A 4 51.09 -21.94 9.23
CA SER A 4 50.39 -20.71 8.86
C SER A 4 50.17 -20.67 7.34
N LEU A 5 48.92 -20.81 6.90
CA LEU A 5 48.56 -20.57 5.50
C LEU A 5 48.58 -19.06 5.22
N THR A 6 49.53 -18.61 4.40
CA THR A 6 49.58 -17.23 3.91
C THR A 6 48.75 -17.12 2.64
N ILE A 7 47.63 -16.40 2.72
CA ILE A 7 46.76 -16.15 1.58
C ILE A 7 47.43 -15.11 0.66
N PRO A 8 47.63 -15.39 -0.65
CA PRO A 8 48.33 -14.50 -1.56
C PRO A 8 47.59 -13.17 -1.75
N ARG A 9 48.33 -12.05 -1.81
CA ARG A 9 47.79 -10.68 -1.90
C ARG A 9 46.80 -10.48 -3.07
N ILE A 10 46.99 -11.19 -4.18
CA ILE A 10 46.11 -11.13 -5.37
C ILE A 10 44.71 -11.67 -5.08
N LEU A 11 44.60 -12.70 -4.21
CA LEU A 11 43.31 -13.27 -3.81
C LEU A 11 42.52 -12.31 -2.91
N ARG A 12 43.22 -11.47 -2.12
CA ARG A 12 42.58 -10.40 -1.32
C ARG A 12 41.91 -9.32 -2.20
N TRP A 13 42.55 -8.90 -3.29
CA TRP A 13 41.97 -7.89 -4.19
C TRP A 13 40.77 -8.42 -5.00
N LEU A 14 40.81 -9.69 -5.42
CA LEU A 14 39.67 -10.36 -6.07
C LEU A 14 38.48 -10.52 -5.12
N CYS A 15 38.71 -10.88 -3.84
CA CYS A 15 37.64 -10.92 -2.84
C CYS A 15 37.06 -9.53 -2.53
N SER A 16 37.87 -8.48 -2.49
CA SER A 16 37.39 -7.10 -2.28
C SER A 16 36.57 -6.57 -3.46
N ALA A 17 36.92 -6.91 -4.71
CA ALA A 17 36.15 -6.53 -5.89
C ALA A 17 34.80 -7.28 -5.97
N LEU A 18 34.76 -8.56 -5.58
CA LEU A 18 33.53 -9.35 -5.46
C LEU A 18 32.63 -8.87 -4.31
N LEU A 19 33.21 -8.41 -3.20
CA LEU A 19 32.47 -7.79 -2.10
C LEU A 19 31.87 -6.42 -2.47
N LEU A 20 32.55 -5.63 -3.29
CA LEU A 20 31.99 -4.35 -3.80
C LEU A 20 30.91 -4.55 -4.87
N ALA A 21 31.01 -5.58 -5.71
CA ALA A 21 29.97 -5.92 -6.68
C ALA A 21 28.72 -6.54 -6.02
N GLY A 22 28.89 -7.27 -4.90
CA GLY A 22 27.79 -7.89 -4.16
C GLY A 22 26.92 -6.91 -3.36
N VAL A 23 27.43 -5.71 -3.04
CA VAL A 23 26.69 -4.71 -2.24
C VAL A 23 25.80 -3.81 -3.11
N MET A 24 25.96 -3.82 -4.44
CA MET A 24 25.17 -3.00 -5.38
C MET A 24 24.02 -3.74 -6.05
N LEU A 25 23.70 -4.96 -5.62
CA LEU A 25 22.43 -5.61 -5.93
C LEU A 25 21.36 -5.11 -4.95
N GLY A 26 21.11 -3.80 -4.97
CA GLY A 26 19.86 -3.27 -4.46
C GLY A 26 18.73 -3.94 -5.24
N SER A 27 17.69 -4.40 -4.53
CA SER A 27 16.50 -5.00 -5.10
C SER A 27 15.91 -4.04 -6.14
N LEU A 28 16.19 -4.27 -7.42
CA LEU A 28 15.50 -3.60 -8.51
C LEU A 28 14.09 -4.21 -8.54
N SER A 29 13.20 -3.71 -7.70
CA SER A 29 11.77 -3.93 -7.91
C SER A 29 11.45 -3.33 -9.28
N ALA A 30 10.97 -4.17 -10.20
CA ALA A 30 10.57 -3.71 -11.52
C ALA A 30 9.55 -2.57 -11.34
N ASP A 31 9.84 -1.41 -11.92
CA ASP A 31 8.92 -0.27 -11.89
C ASP A 31 7.61 -0.66 -12.59
N TRP A 32 6.50 -0.03 -12.21
CA TRP A 32 5.22 -0.35 -12.83
C TRP A 32 5.16 0.19 -14.27
N ASP A 33 4.82 -0.67 -15.23
CA ASP A 33 4.61 -0.28 -16.62
C ASP A 33 3.20 0.30 -16.80
N PHE A 34 3.07 1.61 -16.59
CA PHE A 34 1.80 2.33 -16.73
C PHE A 34 1.23 2.33 -18.15
N SER A 35 2.06 2.12 -19.18
CA SER A 35 1.58 1.96 -20.55
C SER A 35 0.84 0.63 -20.69
N LEU A 36 1.44 -0.46 -20.21
CA LEU A 36 0.80 -1.76 -20.17
C LEU A 36 -0.45 -1.75 -19.28
N ILE A 37 -0.36 -1.11 -18.11
CA ILE A 37 -1.47 -1.05 -17.15
C ILE A 37 -2.66 -0.31 -17.76
N SER A 38 -2.44 0.87 -18.35
CA SER A 38 -3.51 1.64 -19.00
C SER A 38 -4.13 0.87 -20.18
N GLN A 39 -3.31 0.20 -20.98
CA GLN A 39 -3.78 -0.61 -22.10
C GLN A 39 -4.69 -1.77 -21.63
N ARG A 40 -4.27 -2.50 -20.61
CA ARG A 40 -5.03 -3.64 -20.07
C ARG A 40 -6.29 -3.17 -19.35
N ALA A 41 -6.21 -2.11 -18.56
CA ALA A 41 -7.36 -1.48 -17.93
C ALA A 41 -8.41 -1.07 -18.98
N GLN A 42 -7.98 -0.45 -20.09
CA GLN A 42 -8.89 -0.10 -21.18
C GLN A 42 -9.55 -1.32 -21.82
N ALA A 43 -8.83 -2.45 -21.93
CA ALA A 43 -9.40 -3.70 -22.43
C ALA A 43 -10.38 -4.36 -21.45
N LEU A 44 -10.15 -4.23 -20.14
CA LEU A 44 -11.00 -4.80 -19.09
C LEU A 44 -12.27 -3.96 -18.85
N TYR A 45 -12.14 -2.64 -18.84
CA TYR A 45 -13.15 -1.71 -18.34
C TYR A 45 -13.78 -0.84 -19.43
N GLY A 46 -13.20 -0.84 -20.63
CA GLY A 46 -13.57 0.05 -21.73
C GLY A 46 -12.83 1.39 -21.69
N PRO A 47 -13.25 2.40 -22.48
CA PRO A 47 -12.59 3.70 -22.53
C PRO A 47 -12.49 4.35 -21.15
N LEU A 48 -11.26 4.71 -20.75
CA LEU A 48 -10.99 5.22 -19.40
C LEU A 48 -11.45 6.68 -19.19
N GLY A 49 -11.70 7.44 -20.27
CA GLY A 49 -12.18 8.81 -20.21
C GLY A 49 -11.30 9.72 -19.34
N GLU A 50 -11.92 10.50 -18.44
CA GLU A 50 -11.21 11.32 -17.46
C GLU A 50 -10.32 10.51 -16.50
N GLY A 51 -10.61 9.22 -16.32
CA GLY A 51 -9.82 8.31 -15.50
C GLY A 51 -8.39 8.17 -16.00
N GLN A 52 -8.15 8.28 -17.31
CA GLN A 52 -6.78 8.24 -17.85
C GLN A 52 -5.93 9.37 -17.30
N GLN A 53 -6.48 10.59 -17.15
CA GLN A 53 -5.74 11.70 -16.59
C GLN A 53 -5.41 11.47 -15.11
N ARG A 54 -6.34 10.93 -14.33
CA ARG A 54 -6.09 10.60 -12.92
C ARG A 54 -5.03 9.52 -12.76
N ILE A 55 -5.00 8.53 -13.65
CA ILE A 55 -3.95 7.49 -13.70
C ILE A 55 -2.59 8.12 -14.07
N ASN A 56 -2.55 9.05 -15.03
CA ASN A 56 -1.31 9.76 -15.38
C ASN A 56 -0.80 10.62 -14.21
N ASP A 57 -1.70 11.32 -13.51
CA ASP A 57 -1.35 12.12 -12.32
C ASP A 57 -0.81 11.22 -11.19
N TRP A 58 -1.39 10.02 -11.04
CA TRP A 58 -0.91 9.03 -10.08
C TRP A 58 0.48 8.50 -10.44
N GLN A 59 0.72 8.17 -11.70
CA GLN A 59 2.06 7.81 -12.20
C GLN A 59 3.07 8.92 -11.90
N PHE A 60 2.72 10.18 -12.15
CA PHE A 60 3.59 11.32 -11.87
C PHE A 60 3.88 11.47 -10.37
N LEU A 61 2.89 11.29 -9.50
CA LEU A 61 3.09 11.25 -8.06
C LEU A 61 4.07 10.15 -7.67
N LEU A 62 3.88 8.92 -8.16
CA LEU A 62 4.75 7.79 -7.82
C LEU A 62 6.18 7.99 -8.32
N ALA A 63 6.37 8.61 -9.49
CA ALA A 63 7.69 8.90 -10.04
C ALA A 63 8.41 10.04 -9.29
N SER A 64 7.68 11.07 -8.86
CA SER A 64 8.27 12.28 -8.24
C SER A 64 8.55 12.16 -6.75
N GLN A 65 7.92 11.22 -6.05
CA GLN A 65 7.94 11.13 -4.58
C GLN A 65 8.77 9.97 -4.00
N LYS A 66 9.57 9.25 -4.82
CA LYS A 66 10.37 8.10 -4.36
C LYS A 66 11.48 8.47 -3.35
N GLN A 67 12.00 9.70 -3.42
CA GLN A 67 13.19 10.12 -2.65
C GLN A 67 12.90 11.09 -1.50
N ILE A 68 11.62 11.36 -1.23
CA ILE A 68 11.22 12.20 -0.09
C ILE A 68 11.07 11.37 1.19
N GLY A 69 11.06 12.04 2.35
CA GLY A 69 10.91 11.37 3.64
C GLY A 69 9.58 10.63 3.78
N GLU A 70 9.58 9.51 4.50
CA GLU A 70 8.42 8.61 4.67
C GLU A 70 7.15 9.36 5.14
N LEU A 71 7.26 10.27 6.11
CA LEU A 71 6.12 11.08 6.56
C LEU A 71 5.55 12.00 5.48
N GLU A 72 6.41 12.52 4.61
CA GLU A 72 5.96 13.34 3.48
C GLU A 72 5.28 12.47 2.42
N GLN A 73 5.76 11.25 2.19
CA GLN A 73 5.10 10.26 1.32
C GLN A 73 3.67 9.96 1.81
N LEU A 74 3.48 9.78 3.13
CA LEU A 74 2.14 9.62 3.72
C LEU A 74 1.23 10.81 3.38
N ASN A 75 1.73 12.04 3.56
CA ASN A 75 0.96 13.26 3.32
C ASN A 75 0.54 13.43 1.86
N VAL A 76 1.48 13.27 0.92
CA VAL A 76 1.20 13.47 -0.51
C VAL A 76 0.27 12.40 -1.05
N VAL A 77 0.44 11.13 -0.64
CA VAL A 77 -0.46 10.03 -1.03
C VAL A 77 -1.84 10.22 -0.42
N ASN A 78 -1.95 10.53 0.87
CA ASN A 78 -3.25 10.74 1.52
C ASN A 78 -4.04 11.85 0.84
N ARG A 79 -3.39 13.00 0.60
CA ARG A 79 -4.00 14.16 -0.05
C ARG A 79 -4.39 13.88 -1.49
N PHE A 80 -3.57 13.13 -2.22
CA PHE A 80 -3.85 12.79 -3.61
C PHE A 80 -5.17 12.04 -3.75
N PHE A 81 -5.34 10.92 -3.06
CA PHE A 81 -6.57 10.14 -3.16
C PHE A 81 -7.79 10.87 -2.59
N ASN A 82 -7.63 11.60 -1.48
CA ASN A 82 -8.71 12.42 -0.93
C ASN A 82 -9.21 13.50 -1.90
N LYS A 83 -8.34 13.98 -2.80
CA LYS A 83 -8.72 14.96 -3.83
C LYS A 83 -9.24 14.30 -5.11
N GLN A 84 -8.67 13.18 -5.52
CA GLN A 84 -8.97 12.53 -6.81
C GLN A 84 -10.25 11.71 -6.78
N LEU A 85 -10.65 11.23 -5.60
CA LEU A 85 -11.81 10.36 -5.43
C LEU A 85 -12.94 11.13 -4.74
N ARG A 86 -14.17 10.91 -5.21
CA ARG A 86 -15.39 11.27 -4.49
C ARG A 86 -15.87 10.07 -3.69
N TYR A 87 -16.26 10.29 -2.44
CA TYR A 87 -16.85 9.22 -1.63
C TYR A 87 -18.23 8.84 -2.21
N VAL A 88 -18.40 7.59 -2.63
CA VAL A 88 -19.65 7.00 -3.13
C VAL A 88 -19.73 5.56 -2.63
N GLU A 89 -20.90 5.12 -2.15
CA GLU A 89 -21.08 3.74 -1.67
C GLU A 89 -21.12 2.76 -2.86
N ASP A 90 -20.65 1.52 -2.65
CA ASP A 90 -20.58 0.50 -3.69
C ASP A 90 -21.92 0.18 -4.34
N ILE A 91 -23.00 0.24 -3.57
CA ILE A 91 -24.32 -0.07 -4.10
C ILE A 91 -24.75 0.95 -5.18
N ASP A 92 -24.27 2.19 -5.07
CA ASP A 92 -24.55 3.26 -6.03
C ASP A 92 -23.54 3.26 -7.19
N LEU A 93 -22.28 2.87 -6.93
CA LEU A 93 -21.19 2.91 -7.92
C LEU A 93 -21.08 1.64 -8.76
N TRP A 94 -21.16 0.49 -8.10
CA TRP A 94 -20.94 -0.86 -8.64
C TRP A 94 -22.21 -1.72 -8.68
N HIS A 95 -23.28 -1.30 -7.99
CA HIS A 95 -24.48 -2.10 -7.76
C HIS A 95 -24.21 -3.41 -7.00
N GLU A 96 -23.13 -3.42 -6.22
CA GLU A 96 -22.76 -4.49 -5.30
C GLU A 96 -22.70 -3.93 -3.88
N VAL A 97 -22.91 -4.77 -2.87
CA VAL A 97 -22.99 -4.28 -1.47
C VAL A 97 -21.61 -3.91 -0.92
N ASP A 98 -20.55 -4.54 -1.41
CA ASP A 98 -19.20 -4.48 -0.83
C ASP A 98 -18.20 -5.00 -1.89
N TYR A 99 -17.69 -4.06 -2.68
CA TYR A 99 -16.84 -4.25 -3.85
C TYR A 99 -15.50 -3.53 -3.66
N TRP A 100 -14.42 -4.28 -3.45
CA TRP A 100 -13.11 -3.67 -3.23
C TRP A 100 -12.44 -3.32 -4.55
N GLU A 101 -12.25 -2.05 -4.81
CA GLU A 101 -11.58 -1.54 -6.01
C GLU A 101 -10.07 -1.78 -5.97
N THR A 102 -9.48 -1.99 -7.16
CA THR A 102 -8.05 -1.75 -7.35
C THR A 102 -7.75 -0.25 -7.38
N PRO A 103 -6.48 0.18 -7.22
CA PRO A 103 -6.11 1.58 -7.45
C PRO A 103 -6.51 2.11 -8.84
N ILE A 104 -6.51 1.24 -9.87
CA ILE A 104 -6.88 1.62 -11.23
C ILE A 104 -8.39 1.78 -11.36
N GLU A 105 -9.20 0.91 -10.76
CA GLU A 105 -10.66 1.03 -10.76
C GLU A 105 -11.10 2.33 -10.05
N ALA A 106 -10.52 2.62 -8.88
CA ALA A 106 -10.79 3.85 -8.14
C ALA A 106 -10.46 5.10 -8.96
N LEU A 107 -9.30 5.14 -9.62
CA LEU A 107 -8.91 6.27 -10.47
C LEU A 107 -9.72 6.33 -11.78
N TRP A 108 -10.11 5.18 -12.32
CA TRP A 108 -10.99 5.13 -13.49
C TRP A 108 -12.35 5.76 -13.17
N LYS A 109 -13.01 5.31 -12.09
CA LYS A 109 -14.30 5.86 -11.62
C LYS A 109 -14.18 7.27 -11.06
N GLY A 110 -13.04 7.64 -10.50
CA GLY A 110 -12.87 8.89 -9.74
C GLY A 110 -13.75 8.93 -8.50
N ALA A 111 -14.07 7.76 -7.96
CA ALA A 111 -14.93 7.54 -6.81
C ALA A 111 -14.64 6.16 -6.22
N GLY A 112 -15.04 5.97 -4.98
CA GLY A 112 -14.93 4.74 -4.20
C GLY A 112 -15.39 5.01 -2.77
N ASP A 113 -15.40 3.99 -1.93
CA ASP A 113 -15.86 4.10 -0.55
C ASP A 113 -14.68 4.06 0.46
N CYS A 114 -14.86 3.61 1.71
CA CYS A 114 -13.79 3.68 2.70
C CYS A 114 -12.61 2.74 2.45
N GLU A 115 -12.84 1.51 1.99
CA GLU A 115 -11.77 0.55 1.71
C GLU A 115 -10.96 0.95 0.49
N ASP A 116 -11.59 1.47 -0.56
CA ASP A 116 -10.95 1.78 -1.83
C ASP A 116 -9.85 2.83 -1.64
N TYR A 117 -10.14 3.84 -0.81
CA TYR A 117 -9.16 4.83 -0.40
C TYR A 117 -8.01 4.20 0.38
N ALA A 118 -8.30 3.28 1.31
CA ALA A 118 -7.26 2.62 2.11
C ALA A 118 -6.37 1.72 1.25
N ILE A 119 -6.96 0.97 0.32
CA ILE A 119 -6.29 0.06 -0.63
C ILE A 119 -5.41 0.87 -1.59
N ALA A 120 -5.95 1.92 -2.20
CA ALA A 120 -5.20 2.75 -3.15
C ALA A 120 -4.00 3.46 -2.49
N LYS A 121 -4.19 3.98 -1.26
CA LYS A 121 -3.10 4.55 -0.45
C LYS A 121 -2.06 3.48 -0.06
N TYR A 122 -2.50 2.28 0.31
CA TYR A 122 -1.60 1.18 0.70
C TYR A 122 -0.65 0.84 -0.46
N PHE A 123 -1.17 0.49 -1.63
CA PHE A 123 -0.33 0.10 -2.77
C PHE A 123 0.59 1.24 -3.24
N SER A 124 0.12 2.48 -3.18
CA SER A 124 0.94 3.65 -3.53
C SER A 124 2.14 3.80 -2.59
N LEU A 125 1.92 3.69 -1.27
CA LEU A 125 3.00 3.80 -0.29
C LEU A 125 3.96 2.62 -0.35
N ARG A 126 3.45 1.41 -0.61
CA ARG A 126 4.29 0.23 -0.87
C ARG A 126 5.20 0.44 -2.08
N HIS A 127 4.67 0.96 -3.18
CA HIS A 127 5.45 1.27 -4.37
C HIS A 127 6.50 2.38 -4.12
N LEU A 128 6.19 3.36 -3.26
CA LEU A 128 7.13 4.40 -2.84
C LEU A 128 8.21 3.92 -1.85
N GLY A 129 8.18 2.64 -1.44
CA GLY A 129 9.19 2.01 -0.61
C GLY A 129 8.87 1.94 0.89
N VAL A 130 7.67 2.38 1.32
CA VAL A 130 7.25 2.23 2.72
C VAL A 130 7.04 0.75 3.01
N ALA A 131 7.76 0.22 3.99
CA ALA A 131 7.75 -1.20 4.32
C ALA A 131 6.35 -1.71 4.74
N SER A 132 5.97 -2.92 4.32
CA SER A 132 4.60 -3.42 4.50
C SER A 132 4.26 -3.64 5.97
N GLU A 133 5.22 -4.01 6.80
CA GLU A 133 5.05 -4.19 8.25
C GLU A 133 4.63 -2.90 8.98
N LYS A 134 4.91 -1.74 8.37
CA LYS A 134 4.50 -0.43 8.87
C LYS A 134 3.09 -0.05 8.46
N LEU A 135 2.50 -0.69 7.45
CA LEU A 135 1.20 -0.31 6.89
C LEU A 135 0.15 -1.37 7.21
N ARG A 136 -1.01 -0.96 7.71
CA ARG A 136 -2.14 -1.86 7.96
C ARG A 136 -3.47 -1.24 7.57
N ILE A 137 -4.21 -1.91 6.71
CA ILE A 137 -5.61 -1.59 6.47
C ILE A 137 -6.40 -1.98 7.73
N THR A 138 -7.14 -1.03 8.29
CA THR A 138 -7.72 -1.15 9.64
C THR A 138 -9.22 -0.94 9.57
N TYR A 139 -9.96 -1.97 9.98
CA TYR A 139 -11.40 -1.91 10.15
C TYR A 139 -11.72 -1.29 11.51
N VAL A 140 -12.56 -0.25 11.48
CA VAL A 140 -12.96 0.52 12.64
C VAL A 140 -14.48 0.72 12.65
N LYS A 141 -15.04 1.06 13.81
CA LYS A 141 -16.37 1.66 13.89
C LYS A 141 -16.20 3.18 13.89
N ALA A 142 -16.73 3.86 12.87
CA ALA A 142 -16.84 5.31 12.87
C ALA A 142 -18.04 5.71 13.74
N LEU A 143 -17.78 6.24 14.93
CA LEU A 143 -18.78 6.51 15.97
C LEU A 143 -19.72 7.64 15.59
N THR A 144 -19.22 8.67 14.91
CA THR A 144 -20.03 9.82 14.47
C THR A 144 -21.04 9.42 13.40
N GLN A 145 -20.64 8.60 12.43
CA GLN A 145 -21.52 8.07 11.38
C GLN A 145 -22.29 6.82 11.83
N ASN A 146 -21.92 6.26 12.99
CA ASN A 146 -22.43 5.01 13.55
C ASN A 146 -22.43 3.83 12.56
N ARG A 147 -21.34 3.66 11.81
CA ARG A 147 -21.18 2.59 10.83
C ARG A 147 -19.78 1.98 10.86
N ALA A 148 -19.63 0.84 10.17
CA ALA A 148 -18.33 0.30 9.81
C ALA A 148 -17.56 1.29 8.93
N HIS A 149 -16.25 1.32 9.07
CA HIS A 149 -15.37 2.18 8.28
C HIS A 149 -14.00 1.54 8.15
N MET A 150 -13.26 1.90 7.11
CA MET A 150 -11.91 1.42 6.87
C MET A 150 -10.93 2.58 6.69
N VAL A 151 -9.75 2.45 7.30
CA VAL A 151 -8.67 3.44 7.22
C VAL A 151 -7.35 2.73 6.97
N LEU A 152 -6.35 3.46 6.47
CA LEU A 152 -4.98 2.97 6.46
C LEU A 152 -4.26 3.50 7.71
N THR A 153 -3.64 2.60 8.48
CA THR A 153 -2.78 2.97 9.60
C THR A 153 -1.32 2.75 9.28
N TYR A 154 -0.49 3.68 9.73
CA TYR A 154 0.96 3.65 9.61
C TYR A 154 1.62 3.60 10.98
N TYR A 155 2.57 2.68 11.17
CA TYR A 155 3.35 2.50 12.39
C TYR A 155 4.82 2.78 12.10
N SER A 156 5.41 3.78 12.75
CA SER A 156 6.85 4.08 12.60
C SER A 156 7.75 3.00 13.21
N SER A 157 7.26 2.32 14.23
CA SER A 157 7.80 1.08 14.80
C SER A 157 6.64 0.16 15.26
N PRO A 158 6.87 -1.14 15.49
CA PRO A 158 5.79 -2.07 15.85
C PRO A 158 4.97 -1.67 17.08
N GLU A 159 5.59 -0.99 18.05
CA GLU A 159 4.98 -0.50 19.30
C GLU A 159 4.53 0.96 19.23
N ALA A 160 4.82 1.67 18.14
CA ALA A 160 4.46 3.07 17.99
C ALA A 160 2.93 3.25 17.94
N GLU A 161 2.49 4.41 18.42
CA GLU A 161 1.13 4.84 18.14
C GLU A 161 0.97 5.06 16.62
N PRO A 162 -0.07 4.50 15.98
CA PRO A 162 -0.23 4.66 14.56
C PRO A 162 -0.76 6.03 14.16
N LEU A 163 -0.31 6.50 13.00
CA LEU A 163 -0.95 7.56 12.25
C LEU A 163 -2.11 7.00 11.41
N VAL A 164 -3.20 7.76 11.31
CA VAL A 164 -4.41 7.37 10.58
C VAL A 164 -4.53 8.20 9.29
N LEU A 165 -4.52 7.51 8.16
CA LEU A 165 -4.82 8.03 6.82
C LEU A 165 -6.27 7.66 6.49
N ASP A 166 -7.12 8.66 6.31
CA ASP A 166 -8.58 8.49 6.25
C ASP A 166 -9.18 9.19 5.01
N SER A 167 -10.33 8.71 4.55
CA SER A 167 -11.16 9.36 3.53
C SER A 167 -12.13 10.39 4.11
N LEU A 168 -12.48 10.30 5.41
CA LEU A 168 -13.40 11.25 6.06
C LEU A 168 -12.76 12.61 6.37
N ILE A 169 -11.45 12.64 6.60
CA ILE A 169 -10.69 13.87 6.88
C ILE A 169 -9.33 13.85 6.19
N ASP A 170 -8.85 15.01 5.77
CA ASP A 170 -7.55 15.14 5.07
C ASP A 170 -6.34 15.10 6.01
N ALA A 171 -6.51 15.53 7.25
CA ALA A 171 -5.43 15.60 8.21
C ALA A 171 -5.05 14.20 8.72
N ILE A 172 -3.80 13.81 8.52
CA ILE A 172 -3.23 12.61 9.15
C ILE A 172 -3.04 12.90 10.64
N LYS A 173 -3.64 12.08 11.49
CA LYS A 173 -3.60 12.25 12.95
C LYS A 173 -3.18 10.96 13.67
N PRO A 174 -2.53 11.05 14.84
CA PRO A 174 -2.35 9.91 15.73
C PRO A 174 -3.71 9.30 16.12
N ALA A 175 -3.76 7.99 16.29
CA ALA A 175 -5.00 7.27 16.60
C ALA A 175 -5.69 7.76 17.89
N THR A 176 -4.95 8.18 18.92
CA THR A 176 -5.51 8.76 20.15
C THR A 176 -6.25 10.07 19.94
N GLN A 177 -5.95 10.79 18.86
CA GLN A 177 -6.66 12.01 18.47
C GLN A 177 -7.91 11.73 17.62
N ARG A 178 -8.08 10.48 17.14
CA ARG A 178 -9.26 10.02 16.38
C ARG A 178 -10.26 9.31 17.28
N LYS A 179 -10.79 10.06 18.27
CA LYS A 179 -11.79 9.56 19.22
C LYS A 179 -13.12 9.15 18.56
N ASP A 180 -13.30 9.55 17.31
CA ASP A 180 -14.42 9.16 16.46
C ASP A 180 -14.27 7.76 15.86
N LEU A 181 -13.09 7.11 15.96
CA LEU A 181 -12.83 5.78 15.42
C LEU A 181 -12.54 4.78 16.54
N LEU A 182 -13.24 3.64 16.54
CA LEU A 182 -12.98 2.52 17.44
C LEU A 182 -12.42 1.33 16.65
N PRO A 183 -11.14 0.94 16.81
CA PRO A 183 -10.55 -0.14 16.04
C PRO A 183 -11.13 -1.51 16.40
N VAL A 184 -11.36 -2.35 15.37
CA VAL A 184 -11.88 -3.72 15.53
C VAL A 184 -10.83 -4.75 15.13
N TYR A 185 -10.18 -4.58 13.98
CA TYR A 185 -9.05 -5.40 13.51
C TYR A 185 -8.24 -4.66 12.43
N SER A 186 -7.02 -5.12 12.16
CA SER A 186 -6.18 -4.59 11.09
C SER A 186 -5.45 -5.70 10.35
N PHE A 187 -5.18 -5.52 9.07
CA PHE A 187 -4.46 -6.50 8.24
C PHE A 187 -3.57 -5.81 7.21
N ASN A 188 -2.63 -6.57 6.64
CA ASN A 188 -1.81 -6.17 5.49
C ASN A 188 -1.45 -7.43 4.68
N ALA A 189 -0.53 -7.37 3.72
CA ALA A 189 -0.16 -8.56 2.94
C ALA A 189 0.39 -9.73 3.78
N GLU A 190 0.95 -9.48 4.98
CA GLU A 190 1.63 -10.48 5.80
C GLU A 190 0.80 -11.04 6.98
N GLY A 191 -0.32 -10.43 7.33
CA GLY A 191 -1.15 -10.95 8.43
C GLY A 191 -2.40 -10.17 8.82
N LEU A 192 -3.08 -10.74 9.82
CA LEU A 192 -4.26 -10.17 10.50
C LEU A 192 -3.96 -9.97 12.00
N TRP A 193 -4.33 -8.82 12.55
CA TRP A 193 -4.17 -8.45 13.95
C TRP A 193 -5.46 -7.99 14.60
N LEU A 194 -5.65 -8.34 15.88
CA LEU A 194 -6.72 -7.81 16.73
C LEU A 194 -6.17 -6.80 17.75
N PRO A 195 -6.91 -5.72 18.07
CA PRO A 195 -6.56 -4.80 19.16
C PRO A 195 -6.48 -5.51 20.51
N GLY A 196 -5.52 -5.12 21.35
CA GLY A 196 -5.31 -5.71 22.67
C GLY A 196 -4.67 -4.75 23.67
N THR A 197 -4.86 -5.01 24.97
CA THR A 197 -4.39 -4.15 26.07
C THR A 197 -2.87 -4.06 26.20
N LYS A 198 -2.11 -4.94 25.53
CA LYS A 198 -0.64 -4.94 25.45
C LYS A 198 -0.11 -4.68 24.03
N GLY A 199 -0.93 -4.11 23.15
CA GLY A 199 -0.65 -3.96 21.72
C GLY A 199 -1.39 -4.98 20.85
N ASN A 200 -1.27 -4.80 19.53
CA ASN A 200 -1.99 -5.60 18.54
C ASN A 200 -1.46 -7.04 18.48
N LYS A 201 -2.35 -8.04 18.60
CA LYS A 201 -1.99 -9.46 18.54
C LYS A 201 -2.20 -10.01 17.14
N LYS A 202 -1.16 -10.58 16.51
CA LYS A 202 -1.31 -11.30 15.23
C LYS A 202 -2.13 -12.58 15.47
N VAL A 203 -3.23 -12.76 14.73
CA VAL A 203 -4.18 -13.87 14.91
C VAL A 203 -4.37 -14.73 13.67
N GLY A 204 -3.79 -14.37 12.52
CA GLY A 204 -3.95 -15.17 11.30
C GLY A 204 -3.17 -14.66 10.09
N ASP A 205 -3.36 -15.38 8.99
CA ASP A 205 -2.83 -15.07 7.66
C ASP A 205 -3.92 -14.35 6.83
N THR A 206 -3.53 -13.28 6.15
CA THR A 206 -4.37 -12.46 5.26
C THR A 206 -4.90 -13.26 4.07
N LYS A 207 -4.28 -14.40 3.74
CA LYS A 207 -4.77 -15.36 2.72
C LYS A 207 -6.17 -15.92 3.01
N ARG A 208 -6.77 -15.58 4.16
CA ARG A 208 -8.17 -15.90 4.49
C ARG A 208 -9.17 -14.80 4.11
N LEU A 209 -8.69 -13.61 3.71
CA LEU A 209 -9.53 -12.51 3.26
C LEU A 209 -9.74 -12.62 1.75
N SER A 210 -10.86 -13.23 1.34
CA SER A 210 -11.19 -13.48 -0.07
C SER A 210 -11.19 -12.21 -0.92
N ARG A 211 -11.67 -11.09 -0.39
CA ARG A 211 -11.71 -9.80 -1.11
C ARG A 211 -10.33 -9.23 -1.42
N TRP A 212 -9.40 -9.35 -0.47
CA TRP A 212 -8.02 -8.93 -0.71
C TRP A 212 -7.36 -9.74 -1.83
N GLN A 213 -7.61 -11.05 -1.87
CA GLN A 213 -7.12 -11.90 -2.96
C GLN A 213 -7.74 -11.52 -4.31
N ASP A 214 -9.00 -11.12 -4.33
CA ASP A 214 -9.65 -10.65 -5.55
C ASP A 214 -9.03 -9.34 -6.07
N VAL A 215 -8.76 -8.37 -5.19
CA VAL A 215 -8.02 -7.14 -5.54
C VAL A 215 -6.67 -7.48 -6.17
N LEU A 216 -5.88 -8.36 -5.56
CA LEU A 216 -4.58 -8.77 -6.11
C LEU A 216 -4.70 -9.46 -7.48
N LYS A 217 -5.73 -10.28 -7.66
CA LYS A 217 -6.02 -10.95 -8.93
C LYS A 217 -6.41 -9.94 -10.02
N LYS A 218 -7.25 -8.95 -9.69
CA LYS A 218 -7.61 -7.86 -10.60
C LYS A 218 -6.38 -7.03 -10.98
N MET A 219 -5.55 -6.64 -10.02
CA MET A 219 -4.28 -5.94 -10.29
C MET A 219 -3.34 -6.76 -11.21
N GLN A 220 -3.24 -8.06 -11.01
CA GLN A 220 -2.47 -8.90 -11.93
C GLN A 220 -3.04 -8.88 -13.36
N ALA A 221 -4.36 -8.92 -13.50
CA ALA A 221 -5.04 -8.82 -14.79
C ALA A 221 -4.84 -7.44 -15.43
N GLU A 222 -4.82 -6.37 -14.63
CA GLU A 222 -4.49 -5.01 -15.04
C GLU A 222 -3.03 -4.85 -15.47
N GLY A 223 -2.13 -5.78 -15.13
CA GLY A 223 -0.72 -5.75 -15.57
C GLY A 223 0.27 -5.31 -14.51
N PHE A 224 -0.14 -5.22 -13.26
CA PHE A 224 0.80 -5.09 -12.14
C PHE A 224 1.65 -6.36 -12.01
N PRO A 225 2.93 -6.23 -11.61
CA PRO A 225 3.74 -7.40 -11.27
C PRO A 225 3.13 -8.12 -10.07
N VAL A 226 3.24 -9.44 -10.05
CA VAL A 226 2.81 -10.23 -8.89
C VAL A 226 3.72 -9.85 -7.71
N GLU A 227 3.15 -9.31 -6.63
CA GLU A 227 3.91 -9.12 -5.39
C GLU A 227 4.33 -10.50 -4.89
N THR A 228 5.63 -10.82 -5.03
CA THR A 228 6.21 -11.96 -4.31
C THR A 228 6.28 -11.54 -2.85
N THR A 229 5.38 -12.09 -2.03
CA THR A 229 5.50 -12.05 -0.57
C THR A 229 6.86 -12.63 -0.20
N ASN A 230 7.85 -11.79 0.06
CA ASN A 230 9.11 -12.16 0.68
C ASN A 230 9.03 -11.83 2.17
#